data_AF-A0A7J0BFV8-F1
#
_entry.id   AF-A0A7J0BFV8-F1
#
_cell.length_a   1.000
_cell.length_b   1.000
_cell.length_c   1.000
_cell.angle_alpha   90.00
_cell.angle_beta   90.00
_cell.angle_gamma   90.00
#
_symmetry.space_group_name_H-M   'P 1'
#
loop_
_entity.id
_entity.type
_entity.pdbx_description
1 polymer ?
#
loop_
_entity_poly.entity_id
_entity_poly.type
_entity_poly.pdbx_seq_one_letter_code
_entity_poly.pdbx_strand_id
1 'polypeptide(L)'
;MPTTRQFRPTTGNLPLPFSLLAAMLLATLLVSGCGGYSGETPIERVRQALADKGDYSIVLADAKEENGQYFEKLYVVEEGKEQPEATDWLETSQSDFEAMVPLIGMTVFNKKGSEESFEAAPPGYEHVGDPKYGEWQRDSSGGSFWMYYGQYRLMSDLLGWGRVRQNDYATYQNHRRNGQPYFGPNKEYGMNGEMTRKKHPDFFQRAQSKEVMKKSSFSNKVQSRIGRTSTSSMRARSGGVGK
;
A
#
# COMPACT_ATOMS: atom_id res chain seq x y z
N MET A 1 -12.63 -59.73 62.81
CA MET A 1 -13.53 -60.47 61.88
C MET A 1 -14.98 -60.13 62.26
N PRO A 2 -15.91 -60.02 61.31
CA PRO A 2 -15.72 -59.63 59.90
C PRO A 2 -15.47 -58.09 59.87
N THR A 3 -16.12 -57.13 59.18
CA THR A 3 -17.14 -57.11 58.10
C THR A 3 -16.98 -55.82 57.27
N THR A 4 -17.13 -55.90 55.95
CA THR A 4 -17.03 -54.75 55.02
C THR A 4 -18.37 -54.05 54.80
N ARG A 5 -18.38 -52.71 54.65
CA ARG A 5 -19.33 -52.02 53.76
C ARG A 5 -18.60 -51.07 52.81
N GLN A 6 -19.10 -51.02 51.58
CA GLN A 6 -18.44 -50.39 50.43
C GLN A 6 -18.65 -48.87 50.41
N PHE A 7 -17.61 -48.12 50.07
CA PHE A 7 -17.71 -46.71 49.69
C PHE A 7 -18.13 -46.61 48.22
N ARG A 8 -19.08 -45.71 47.91
CA ARG A 8 -19.34 -45.23 46.54
C ARG A 8 -19.31 -43.70 46.53
N PRO A 9 -18.24 -43.06 46.04
CA PRO A 9 -18.30 -41.72 45.51
C PRO A 9 -18.99 -41.76 44.13
N THR A 10 -19.89 -40.80 43.87
CA THR A 10 -20.53 -40.62 42.57
C THR A 10 -19.56 -40.05 41.54
N THR A 11 -19.76 -40.39 40.26
CA THR A 11 -19.04 -39.78 39.13
C THR A 11 -19.43 -38.30 38.96
N GLY A 12 -18.59 -37.40 39.47
CA GLY A 12 -18.68 -35.97 39.17
C GLY A 12 -17.86 -35.61 37.94
N ASN A 13 -18.51 -35.30 36.82
CA ASN A 13 -17.84 -34.74 35.65
C ASN A 13 -17.38 -33.31 35.96
N LEU A 14 -16.06 -33.08 36.08
CA LEU A 14 -15.53 -31.72 36.03
C LEU A 14 -15.50 -31.24 34.58
N PRO A 15 -16.13 -30.11 34.22
CA PRO A 15 -15.89 -29.48 32.93
C PRO A 15 -14.46 -28.93 32.90
N LEU A 16 -13.72 -29.25 31.83
CA LEU A 16 -12.40 -28.65 31.60
C LEU A 16 -12.55 -27.13 31.35
N PRO A 17 -11.70 -26.27 31.96
CA PRO A 17 -11.82 -24.83 31.76
C PRO A 17 -11.42 -24.44 30.33
N PHE A 18 -12.36 -23.84 29.60
CA PHE A 18 -12.17 -23.36 28.22
C PHE A 18 -11.02 -22.34 28.05
N SER A 19 -10.55 -21.74 29.15
CA SER A 19 -9.51 -20.69 29.17
C SER A 19 -8.16 -21.09 28.57
N LEU A 20 -7.83 -22.39 28.49
CA LEU A 20 -6.56 -22.83 27.88
C LEU A 20 -6.59 -22.89 26.34
N LEU A 21 -7.76 -22.95 25.71
CA LEU A 21 -7.88 -22.97 24.24
C LEU A 21 -7.75 -21.57 23.61
N ALA A 22 -8.08 -20.51 24.35
CA ALA A 22 -7.97 -19.13 23.88
C ALA A 22 -6.51 -18.65 23.77
N ALA A 23 -5.58 -19.22 24.53
CA ALA A 23 -4.18 -18.81 24.56
C ALA A 23 -3.34 -19.32 23.38
N MET A 24 -3.82 -20.29 22.61
CA MET A 24 -3.06 -20.97 21.55
C MET A 24 -3.36 -20.44 20.13
N LEU A 25 -4.23 -19.44 20.00
CA LEU A 25 -4.68 -18.86 18.72
C LEU A 25 -4.09 -17.47 18.41
N LEU A 26 -3.19 -16.97 19.26
CA LEU A 26 -2.59 -15.62 19.18
C LEU A 26 -1.06 -15.67 18.99
N ALA A 27 -0.53 -16.76 18.42
CA ALA A 27 0.91 -17.06 18.41
C ALA A 27 1.48 -17.56 17.07
N THR A 28 0.73 -17.45 15.95
CA THR A 28 1.08 -18.04 14.64
C THR A 28 1.24 -17.02 13.50
N LEU A 29 1.39 -15.73 13.82
CA LEU A 29 1.65 -14.65 12.85
C LEU A 29 2.99 -13.92 13.08
N LEU A 30 3.93 -14.56 13.80
CA LEU A 30 5.31 -14.11 13.93
C LEU A 30 6.24 -14.96 13.04
N VAL A 31 6.04 -14.90 11.72
CA VAL A 31 7.07 -15.33 10.77
C VAL A 31 8.09 -14.20 10.62
N SER A 32 8.97 -14.08 11.61
CA SER A 32 10.13 -13.20 11.55
C SER A 32 11.15 -13.73 10.54
N GLY A 33 10.87 -13.54 9.25
CA GLY A 33 11.77 -13.89 8.16
C GLY A 33 13.05 -13.04 8.24
N CYS A 34 14.19 -13.66 8.48
CA CYS A 34 15.48 -12.98 8.47
C CYS A 34 15.71 -12.32 7.10
N GLY A 35 16.03 -11.03 7.09
CA GLY A 35 16.21 -10.24 5.88
C GLY A 35 17.31 -10.79 4.97
N GLY A 36 16.88 -11.28 3.81
CA GLY A 36 17.70 -11.41 2.61
C GLY A 36 16.87 -10.92 1.44
N TYR A 37 17.34 -9.90 0.74
CA TYR A 37 16.64 -9.35 -0.42
C TYR A 37 16.42 -10.42 -1.50
N SER A 38 15.16 -10.81 -1.75
CA SER A 38 14.78 -11.93 -2.62
C SER A 38 14.87 -11.64 -4.11
N GLY A 39 15.39 -10.47 -4.52
CA GLY A 39 15.32 -9.99 -5.90
C GLY A 39 13.96 -9.37 -6.27
N GLU A 40 13.08 -9.20 -5.28
CA GLU A 40 11.66 -8.93 -5.44
C GLU A 40 11.24 -7.72 -4.59
N THR A 41 10.43 -6.83 -5.16
CA THR A 41 10.10 -5.56 -4.50
C THR A 41 9.19 -5.76 -3.28
N PRO A 42 9.20 -4.82 -2.32
CA PRO A 42 8.21 -4.80 -1.22
C PRO A 42 6.76 -4.87 -1.70
N ILE A 43 6.42 -4.13 -2.77
CA ILE A 43 5.07 -4.11 -3.36
C ILE A 43 4.69 -5.49 -3.90
N GLU A 44 5.60 -6.16 -4.63
CA GLU A 44 5.33 -7.45 -5.25
C GLU A 44 5.11 -8.57 -4.20
N ARG A 45 5.92 -8.59 -3.14
CA ARG A 45 5.72 -9.53 -2.01
C ARG A 45 4.37 -9.34 -1.32
N VAL A 46 3.97 -8.09 -1.08
CA VAL A 46 2.64 -7.79 -0.49
C VAL A 46 1.51 -8.16 -1.47
N ARG A 47 1.68 -7.91 -2.77
CA ARG A 47 0.71 -8.30 -3.81
C ARG A 47 0.47 -9.81 -3.82
N GLN A 48 1.52 -10.61 -3.76
CA GLN A 48 1.43 -12.08 -3.72
C GLN A 48 0.82 -12.58 -2.39
N ALA A 49 1.21 -12.01 -1.25
CA ALA A 49 0.65 -12.35 0.06
C ALA A 49 -0.86 -12.06 0.18
N LEU A 50 -1.38 -11.13 -0.64
CA LEU A 50 -2.79 -10.73 -0.69
C LEU A 50 -3.49 -11.20 -1.98
N ALA A 51 -2.91 -12.15 -2.73
CA ALA A 51 -3.45 -12.58 -4.03
C ALA A 51 -4.87 -13.17 -3.93
N ASP A 52 -5.20 -13.82 -2.82
CA ASP A 52 -6.52 -14.40 -2.50
C ASP A 52 -7.56 -13.37 -1.97
N LYS A 53 -7.13 -12.14 -1.66
CA LYS A 53 -8.00 -11.08 -1.11
C LYS A 53 -8.79 -10.36 -2.20
N GLY A 54 -9.81 -9.61 -1.78
CA GLY A 54 -10.71 -8.82 -2.64
C GLY A 54 -10.07 -7.54 -3.22
N ASP A 55 -10.83 -6.45 -3.24
CA ASP A 55 -10.29 -5.14 -3.62
C ASP A 55 -9.32 -4.64 -2.53
N TYR A 56 -8.14 -4.16 -2.92
CA TYR A 56 -7.21 -3.49 -2.01
C TYR A 56 -6.27 -2.53 -2.74
N SER A 57 -5.69 -1.57 -2.02
CA SER A 57 -4.57 -0.77 -2.51
C SER A 57 -3.39 -0.73 -1.54
N ILE A 58 -2.20 -0.48 -2.08
CA ILE A 58 -0.94 -0.38 -1.34
C ILE A 58 -0.45 1.07 -1.49
N VAL A 59 -0.34 1.76 -0.36
CA VAL A 59 0.20 3.11 -0.25
C VAL A 59 1.64 3.03 0.25
N LEU A 60 2.56 3.69 -0.44
CA LEU A 60 3.94 3.82 0.02
C LEU A 60 3.98 4.83 1.17
N ALA A 61 4.00 4.32 2.40
CA ALA A 61 3.86 5.14 3.61
C ALA A 61 5.17 5.83 4.00
N ASP A 62 6.31 5.18 3.79
CA ASP A 62 7.61 5.65 4.25
C ASP A 62 8.77 4.95 3.52
N ALA A 63 9.98 5.53 3.60
CA ALA A 63 11.20 4.87 3.17
C ALA A 63 12.41 5.39 3.97
N LYS A 64 13.37 4.51 4.27
CA LYS A 64 14.63 4.85 4.96
C LYS A 64 15.82 4.10 4.36
N GLU A 65 17.00 4.69 4.55
CA GLU A 65 18.30 4.05 4.37
C GLU A 65 18.94 3.88 5.75
N GLU A 66 19.43 2.68 6.05
CA GLU A 66 20.01 2.35 7.35
C GLU A 66 21.15 1.36 7.17
N ASN A 67 22.35 1.69 7.67
CA ASN A 67 23.58 0.90 7.52
C ASN A 67 23.95 0.50 6.07
N GLY A 68 23.48 1.27 5.07
CA GLY A 68 23.67 0.98 3.64
C GLY A 68 22.64 0.02 3.03
N GLN A 69 21.70 -0.48 3.83
CA GLN A 69 20.50 -1.20 3.35
C GLN A 69 19.35 -0.21 3.16
N TYR A 70 18.42 -0.57 2.28
CA TYR A 70 17.27 0.26 1.92
C TYR A 70 15.98 -0.42 2.36
N PHE A 71 15.05 0.35 2.93
CA PHE A 71 13.79 -0.17 3.45
C PHE A 71 12.62 0.72 3.06
N GLU A 72 11.53 0.09 2.65
CA GLU A 72 10.23 0.73 2.43
C GLU A 72 9.27 0.32 3.57
N LYS A 73 8.27 1.17 3.84
CA LYS A 73 7.12 0.80 4.68
C LYS A 73 5.84 1.07 3.91
N LEU A 74 4.93 0.11 3.91
CA LEU A 74 3.71 0.14 3.13
C LEU A 74 2.48 0.15 4.06
N TYR A 75 1.41 0.78 3.60
CA TYR A 75 0.08 0.71 4.18
C TYR A 75 -0.86 -0.01 3.21
N VAL A 76 -1.53 -1.07 3.67
CA VAL A 76 -2.50 -1.84 2.89
C VAL A 76 -3.92 -1.36 3.24
N VAL A 77 -4.64 -0.89 2.24
CA VAL A 77 -6.06 -0.50 2.33
C VAL A 77 -6.90 -1.62 1.72
N GLU A 78 -7.31 -2.60 2.53
CA GLU A 78 -8.25 -3.65 2.11
C GLU A 78 -9.71 -3.18 2.21
N GLU A 79 -10.55 -3.66 1.30
CA GLU A 79 -12.00 -3.53 1.40
C GLU A 79 -12.53 -4.11 2.72
N GLY A 80 -13.39 -3.34 3.41
CA GLY A 80 -14.02 -3.76 4.66
C GLY A 80 -13.17 -3.55 5.92
N LYS A 81 -11.89 -3.15 5.81
CA LYS A 81 -11.10 -2.68 6.97
C LYS A 81 -11.34 -1.18 7.21
N GLU A 82 -11.60 -0.80 8.46
CA GLU A 82 -11.77 0.61 8.85
C GLU A 82 -10.47 1.41 8.87
N GLN A 83 -9.34 0.71 9.02
CA GLN A 83 -7.99 1.29 9.14
C GLN A 83 -7.02 0.50 8.24
N PRO A 84 -5.97 1.15 7.71
CA PRO A 84 -5.00 0.49 6.86
C PRO A 84 -4.04 -0.36 7.71
N GLU A 85 -3.65 -1.51 7.20
CA GLU A 85 -2.68 -2.38 7.86
C GLU A 85 -1.25 -1.97 7.49
N ALA A 86 -0.40 -1.76 8.48
CA ALA A 86 0.97 -1.30 8.27
C ALA A 86 1.93 -2.49 8.22
N THR A 87 2.75 -2.57 7.16
CA THR A 87 3.83 -3.57 7.10
C THR A 87 4.92 -3.26 8.10
N ASP A 88 5.75 -4.27 8.40
CA ASP A 88 7.11 -4.03 8.88
C ASP A 88 7.96 -3.27 7.84
N TRP A 89 9.19 -2.93 8.22
CA TRP A 89 10.17 -2.37 7.29
C TRP A 89 10.66 -3.46 6.32
N LEU A 90 10.31 -3.33 5.05
CA LEU A 90 10.62 -4.31 4.01
C LEU A 90 11.91 -3.89 3.27
N GLU A 91 12.94 -4.73 3.35
CA GLU A 91 14.21 -4.51 2.65
C GLU A 91 14.01 -4.54 1.13
N THR A 92 14.61 -3.58 0.41
CA THR A 92 14.42 -3.32 -1.02
C THR A 92 15.78 -3.09 -1.72
N SER A 93 15.83 -3.08 -3.06
CA SER A 93 17.06 -2.70 -3.76
C SER A 93 17.25 -1.18 -3.78
N GLN A 94 18.49 -0.71 -3.95
CA GLN A 94 18.76 0.73 -4.16
C GLN A 94 17.98 1.28 -5.37
N SER A 95 17.89 0.52 -6.45
CA SER A 95 17.17 0.91 -7.67
C SER A 95 15.67 1.09 -7.45
N ASP A 96 15.05 0.20 -6.69
CA ASP A 96 13.62 0.27 -6.37
C ASP A 96 13.38 1.43 -5.39
N PHE A 97 14.20 1.56 -4.34
CA PHE A 97 14.18 2.68 -3.41
C PHE A 97 14.28 4.05 -4.12
N GLU A 98 15.22 4.22 -5.05
CA GLU A 98 15.40 5.49 -5.78
C GLU A 98 14.24 5.81 -6.74
N ALA A 99 13.51 4.79 -7.20
CA ALA A 99 12.30 4.92 -8.01
C ALA A 99 11.03 5.14 -7.16
N MET A 100 10.96 4.54 -5.98
CA MET A 100 9.83 4.62 -5.06
C MET A 100 9.84 5.88 -4.19
N VAL A 101 11.01 6.35 -3.73
CA VAL A 101 11.13 7.54 -2.88
C VAL A 101 10.34 8.76 -3.38
N PRO A 102 10.35 9.14 -4.68
CA PRO A 102 9.50 10.22 -5.22
C PRO A 102 7.99 10.06 -5.01
N LEU A 103 7.50 8.84 -4.79
CA LEU A 103 6.09 8.44 -4.71
C LEU A 103 5.58 8.29 -3.27
N ILE A 104 6.36 8.68 -2.25
CA ILE A 104 5.94 8.53 -0.85
C ILE A 104 4.66 9.33 -0.56
N GLY A 105 3.72 8.70 0.13
CA GLY A 105 2.34 9.15 0.36
C GLY A 105 1.40 8.97 -0.83
N MET A 106 1.73 8.09 -1.79
CA MET A 106 0.90 7.75 -2.95
C MET A 106 0.48 6.27 -2.91
N THR A 107 -0.69 5.95 -3.46
CA THR A 107 -1.04 4.58 -3.84
C THR A 107 -0.08 4.20 -4.96
N VAL A 108 0.70 3.14 -4.76
CA VAL A 108 1.69 2.60 -5.72
C VAL A 108 1.23 1.28 -6.35
N PHE A 109 0.20 0.65 -5.79
CA PHE A 109 -0.50 -0.48 -6.42
C PHE A 109 -1.98 -0.48 -6.01
N ASN A 110 -2.89 -0.85 -6.92
CA ASN A 110 -4.31 -1.13 -6.63
C ASN A 110 -4.79 -2.37 -7.37
N LYS A 111 -5.54 -3.23 -6.67
CA LYS A 111 -6.29 -4.38 -7.20
C LYS A 111 -7.78 -4.11 -7.04
N LYS A 112 -8.54 -4.34 -8.10
CA LYS A 112 -10.00 -4.13 -8.14
C LYS A 112 -10.67 -5.22 -8.98
N GLY A 113 -11.30 -6.19 -8.32
CA GLY A 113 -11.74 -7.44 -8.94
C GLY A 113 -10.57 -8.16 -9.63
N SER A 114 -10.56 -8.14 -10.97
CA SER A 114 -9.49 -8.69 -11.80
C SER A 114 -8.59 -7.63 -12.47
N GLU A 115 -8.80 -6.34 -12.21
CA GLU A 115 -7.91 -5.26 -12.67
C GLU A 115 -6.81 -5.03 -11.64
N GLU A 116 -5.55 -5.01 -12.08
CA GLU A 116 -4.40 -4.62 -11.28
C GLU A 116 -3.69 -3.43 -11.93
N SER A 117 -3.21 -2.49 -11.12
CA SER A 117 -2.57 -1.26 -11.59
C SER A 117 -1.45 -0.82 -10.65
N PHE A 118 -0.25 -0.70 -11.22
CA PHE A 118 0.94 -0.10 -10.58
C PHE A 118 1.05 1.42 -10.87
N GLU A 119 0.00 2.03 -11.42
CA GLU A 119 0.01 3.47 -11.72
C GLU A 119 -0.08 4.27 -10.41
N ALA A 120 0.96 5.05 -10.12
CA ALA A 120 1.02 5.76 -8.85
C ALA A 120 0.10 6.99 -8.83
N ALA A 121 -0.74 7.09 -7.79
CA ALA A 121 -1.81 8.09 -7.70
C ALA A 121 -1.94 8.66 -6.27
N PRO A 122 -2.60 9.80 -6.07
CA PRO A 122 -2.96 10.24 -4.72
C PRO A 122 -3.90 9.20 -4.12
N PRO A 123 -3.72 8.77 -2.87
CA PRO A 123 -4.48 7.63 -2.37
C PRO A 123 -5.99 7.87 -2.39
N GLY A 124 -6.75 6.82 -2.71
CA GLY A 124 -8.20 6.84 -2.87
C GLY A 124 -8.72 7.16 -4.28
N TYR A 125 -7.90 7.73 -5.19
CA TYR A 125 -8.31 8.00 -6.57
C TYR A 125 -8.74 6.73 -7.35
N GLU A 126 -8.23 5.57 -6.97
CA GLU A 126 -8.60 4.24 -7.44
C GLU A 126 -10.08 3.85 -7.14
N HIS A 127 -10.68 4.49 -6.14
CA HIS A 127 -12.07 4.27 -5.73
C HIS A 127 -13.07 5.31 -6.30
N VAL A 128 -12.57 6.43 -6.85
CA VAL A 128 -13.41 7.53 -7.33
C VAL A 128 -14.20 7.09 -8.57
N GLY A 129 -15.47 7.50 -8.64
CA GLY A 129 -16.37 7.17 -9.76
C GLY A 129 -17.07 5.80 -9.65
N ASP A 130 -16.82 5.03 -8.58
CA ASP A 130 -17.49 3.76 -8.31
C ASP A 130 -18.49 3.90 -7.15
N PRO A 131 -19.79 3.63 -7.37
CA PRO A 131 -20.84 3.81 -6.36
C PRO A 131 -20.70 2.94 -5.10
N LYS A 132 -19.83 1.93 -5.12
CA LYS A 132 -19.46 1.13 -3.94
C LYS A 132 -18.73 1.96 -2.87
N TYR A 133 -17.99 2.99 -3.28
CA TYR A 133 -17.06 3.73 -2.43
C TYR A 133 -17.48 5.16 -2.11
N GLY A 134 -18.45 5.71 -2.86
CA GLY A 134 -18.89 7.10 -2.72
C GLY A 134 -19.81 7.54 -3.87
N GLU A 135 -19.98 8.85 -4.00
CA GLU A 135 -20.76 9.47 -5.08
C GLU A 135 -20.25 10.87 -5.47
N TRP A 136 -20.68 11.36 -6.63
CA TRP A 136 -20.42 12.75 -7.06
C TRP A 136 -21.44 13.70 -6.45
N GLN A 137 -21.00 14.52 -5.49
CA GLN A 137 -21.79 15.57 -4.88
C GLN A 137 -21.48 16.95 -5.48
N ARG A 138 -22.44 17.87 -5.39
CA ARG A 138 -22.27 19.28 -5.82
C ARG A 138 -21.99 20.18 -4.63
N ASP A 139 -21.07 21.11 -4.79
CA ASP A 139 -20.85 22.21 -3.86
C ASP A 139 -21.70 23.45 -4.22
N SER A 140 -21.76 24.42 -3.31
CA SER A 140 -22.53 25.67 -3.47
C SER A 140 -21.97 26.62 -4.53
N SER A 141 -20.79 26.34 -5.11
CA SER A 141 -20.26 27.05 -6.28
C SER A 141 -20.59 26.36 -7.61
N GLY A 142 -21.35 25.26 -7.57
CA GLY A 142 -21.70 24.44 -8.74
C GLY A 142 -20.63 23.43 -9.15
N GLY A 143 -19.55 23.30 -8.37
CA GLY A 143 -18.49 22.32 -8.61
C GLY A 143 -18.91 20.91 -8.20
N SER A 144 -18.47 19.90 -8.97
CA SER A 144 -18.63 18.48 -8.62
C SER A 144 -17.40 17.95 -7.87
N PHE A 145 -17.62 17.32 -6.72
CA PHE A 145 -16.58 16.66 -5.93
C PHE A 145 -17.00 15.25 -5.51
N TRP A 146 -16.03 14.36 -5.30
CA TRP A 146 -16.30 13.01 -4.83
C TRP A 146 -16.48 12.98 -3.32
N MET A 147 -17.56 12.36 -2.84
CA MET A 147 -17.85 12.14 -1.43
C MET A 147 -17.73 10.65 -1.11
N TYR A 148 -16.68 10.28 -0.39
CA TYR A 148 -16.48 8.91 0.10
C TYR A 148 -17.48 8.53 1.20
N TYR A 149 -17.93 7.28 1.21
CA TYR A 149 -18.81 6.73 2.25
C TYR A 149 -18.03 6.14 3.44
N GLY A 150 -18.60 6.24 4.64
CA GLY A 150 -18.20 5.47 5.83
C GLY A 150 -16.69 5.41 6.08
N GLN A 151 -16.14 4.18 6.13
CA GLN A 151 -14.72 3.90 6.35
C GLN A 151 -13.78 4.63 5.37
N TYR A 152 -14.18 4.80 4.10
CA TYR A 152 -13.36 5.49 3.10
C TYR A 152 -13.23 6.99 3.39
N ARG A 153 -14.19 7.58 4.13
CA ARG A 153 -14.05 8.93 4.66
C ARG A 153 -13.07 9.01 5.83
N LEU A 154 -13.07 8.05 6.76
CA LEU A 154 -12.03 7.96 7.80
C LEU A 154 -10.63 7.75 7.18
N MET A 155 -10.54 6.87 6.18
CA MET A 155 -9.33 6.62 5.41
C MET A 155 -8.82 7.91 4.72
N SER A 156 -9.73 8.73 4.18
CA SER A 156 -9.39 10.04 3.60
C SER A 156 -8.75 11.01 4.61
N ASP A 157 -9.28 11.05 5.83
CA ASP A 157 -8.73 11.91 6.89
C ASP A 157 -7.41 11.35 7.46
N LEU A 158 -7.23 10.02 7.51
CA LEU A 158 -5.99 9.38 7.98
C LEU A 158 -4.83 9.54 6.98
N LEU A 159 -5.03 9.05 5.75
CA LEU A 159 -4.02 9.03 4.69
C LEU A 159 -3.93 10.36 3.91
N GLY A 160 -4.79 11.33 4.21
CA GLY A 160 -4.75 12.67 3.64
C GLY A 160 -5.30 12.78 2.22
N TRP A 161 -6.27 11.94 1.84
CA TRP A 161 -6.94 12.05 0.54
C TRP A 161 -7.69 13.39 0.48
N GLY A 162 -7.19 14.34 -0.31
CA GLY A 162 -7.87 15.61 -0.51
C GLY A 162 -9.20 15.43 -1.25
N ARG A 163 -10.07 16.45 -1.18
CA ARG A 163 -11.35 16.46 -1.90
C ARG A 163 -11.11 16.42 -3.41
N VAL A 164 -11.32 15.26 -4.03
CA VAL A 164 -11.18 15.06 -5.47
C VAL A 164 -12.29 15.80 -6.22
N ARG A 165 -11.94 16.73 -7.12
CA ARG A 165 -12.91 17.36 -8.03
C ARG A 165 -13.01 16.57 -9.32
N GLN A 166 -14.13 16.74 -10.03
CA GLN A 166 -14.39 16.02 -11.29
C GLN A 166 -13.33 16.30 -12.38
N ASN A 167 -12.78 17.52 -12.45
CA ASN A 167 -11.72 17.88 -13.39
C ASN A 167 -10.37 17.25 -13.03
N ASP A 168 -10.07 17.14 -11.73
CA ASP A 168 -8.85 16.51 -11.21
C ASP A 168 -8.90 15.00 -11.53
N TYR A 169 -10.05 14.37 -11.28
CA TYR A 169 -10.29 12.97 -11.63
C TYR A 169 -10.24 12.69 -13.15
N ALA A 170 -10.78 13.59 -13.99
CA ALA A 170 -10.63 13.48 -15.44
C ALA A 170 -9.16 13.59 -15.88
N THR A 171 -8.37 14.42 -15.19
CA THR A 171 -6.93 14.55 -15.42
C THR A 171 -6.18 13.29 -14.98
N TYR A 172 -6.51 12.74 -13.81
CA TYR A 172 -6.01 11.44 -13.34
C TYR A 172 -6.31 10.31 -14.34
N GLN A 173 -7.54 10.21 -14.84
CA GLN A 173 -7.92 9.19 -15.82
C GLN A 173 -7.12 9.29 -17.12
N ASN A 174 -6.75 10.50 -17.56
CA ASN A 174 -5.84 10.68 -18.69
C ASN A 174 -4.39 10.29 -18.36
N HIS A 175 -3.94 10.46 -17.12
CA HIS A 175 -2.63 9.97 -16.65
C HIS A 175 -2.61 8.42 -16.61
N ARG A 176 -3.60 7.78 -15.96
CA ARG A 176 -3.77 6.31 -15.87
C ARG A 176 -3.81 5.60 -17.24
N ARG A 177 -4.35 6.27 -18.26
CA ARG A 177 -4.38 5.76 -19.65
C ARG A 177 -3.03 5.85 -20.38
N ASN A 178 -2.12 6.69 -19.88
CA ASN A 178 -0.82 6.97 -20.50
C ASN A 178 0.36 6.29 -19.78
N GLY A 179 0.14 5.63 -18.63
CA GLY A 179 1.23 5.06 -17.81
C GLY A 179 2.08 6.18 -17.18
N GLN A 180 1.42 7.15 -16.57
CA GLN A 180 2.05 8.32 -15.95
C GLN A 180 1.55 8.53 -14.51
N PRO A 181 2.45 8.65 -13.51
CA PRO A 181 2.06 8.88 -12.13
C PRO A 181 1.39 10.26 -11.97
N TYR A 182 0.27 10.30 -11.24
CA TYR A 182 -0.51 11.52 -11.00
C TYR A 182 -0.26 12.06 -9.59
N PHE A 183 0.31 13.28 -9.50
CA PHE A 183 0.68 13.90 -8.22
C PHE A 183 -0.39 14.87 -7.67
N GLY A 184 -1.61 14.81 -8.18
CA GLY A 184 -2.65 15.84 -7.97
C GLY A 184 -2.49 17.04 -8.92
N PRO A 185 -3.54 17.89 -9.06
CA PRO A 185 -3.56 19.02 -9.99
C PRO A 185 -2.46 20.05 -9.73
N ASN A 186 -2.00 20.19 -8.48
CA ASN A 186 -0.98 21.16 -8.08
C ASN A 186 0.34 20.49 -7.65
N LYS A 187 0.50 19.19 -7.92
CA LYS A 187 1.60 18.35 -7.41
C LYS A 187 1.68 18.34 -5.88
N GLU A 188 0.52 18.34 -5.23
CA GLU A 188 0.38 18.41 -3.78
C GLU A 188 0.59 17.06 -3.06
N TYR A 189 0.76 15.96 -3.81
CA TYR A 189 1.10 14.61 -3.31
C TYR A 189 2.51 14.16 -3.74
N GLY A 190 2.93 12.96 -3.31
CA GLY A 190 4.29 12.44 -3.51
C GLY A 190 5.33 13.11 -2.62
N MET A 191 6.60 12.77 -2.78
CA MET A 191 7.70 13.15 -1.87
C MET A 191 7.87 14.66 -1.68
N ASN A 192 7.49 15.51 -2.65
CA ASN A 192 7.57 16.96 -2.51
C ASN A 192 6.22 17.63 -2.20
N GLY A 193 5.13 16.86 -2.18
CA GLY A 193 3.77 17.33 -2.00
C GLY A 193 3.50 18.01 -0.65
N GLU A 194 2.64 19.02 -0.62
CA GLU A 194 2.27 19.70 0.62
C GLU A 194 1.34 18.85 1.49
N MET A 195 0.45 18.05 0.88
CA MET A 195 -0.41 17.11 1.61
C MET A 195 0.43 16.02 2.27
N THR A 196 1.38 15.44 1.52
CA THR A 196 2.38 14.51 2.03
C THR A 196 3.15 15.10 3.21
N ARG A 197 3.65 16.33 3.07
CA ARG A 197 4.41 17.05 4.13
C ARG A 197 3.62 17.23 5.43
N LYS A 198 2.29 17.35 5.36
CA LYS A 198 1.41 17.47 6.53
C LYS A 198 1.06 16.13 7.18
N LYS A 199 1.21 15.01 6.46
CA LYS A 199 0.73 13.68 6.87
C LYS A 199 1.84 12.68 7.22
N HIS A 200 3.05 12.85 6.68
CA HIS A 200 4.20 11.98 6.92
C HIS A 200 5.37 12.73 7.58
N PRO A 201 5.18 13.51 8.66
CA PRO A 201 6.20 14.42 9.19
C PRO A 201 7.51 13.72 9.57
N ASP A 202 7.45 12.46 10.00
CA ASP A 202 8.63 11.68 10.40
C ASP A 202 9.46 11.24 9.19
N PHE A 203 8.80 10.90 8.07
CA PHE A 203 9.50 10.74 6.80
C PHE A 203 10.20 12.04 6.41
N PHE A 204 9.53 13.20 6.53
CA PHE A 204 10.13 14.48 6.16
C PHE A 204 11.29 14.90 7.06
N GLN A 205 11.28 14.53 8.35
CA GLN A 205 12.44 14.71 9.23
C GLN A 205 13.64 13.86 8.76
N ARG A 206 13.42 12.61 8.33
CA ARG A 206 14.47 11.75 7.77
C ARG A 206 14.90 12.17 6.37
N ALA A 207 13.99 12.57 5.49
CA ALA A 207 14.27 13.03 4.13
C ALA A 207 14.96 14.39 4.09
N GLN A 208 14.85 15.21 5.14
CA GLN A 208 15.68 16.40 5.32
C GLN A 208 17.15 16.07 5.64
N SER A 209 17.47 14.83 6.05
CA SER A 209 18.85 14.34 5.91
C SER A 209 19.19 14.35 4.42
N LYS A 210 20.32 14.97 4.07
CA LYS A 210 20.59 15.47 2.71
C LYS A 210 20.79 14.37 1.66
N GLU A 211 20.58 13.10 1.98
CA GLU A 211 20.99 11.95 1.16
C GLU A 211 19.83 11.39 0.35
N VAL A 212 18.67 11.19 0.99
CA VAL A 212 17.40 10.83 0.31
C VAL A 212 17.05 11.86 -0.77
N MET A 213 17.15 13.16 -0.45
CA MET A 213 16.89 14.25 -1.40
C MET A 213 17.96 14.42 -2.48
N LYS A 214 19.21 13.98 -2.26
CA LYS A 214 20.22 13.90 -3.33
C LYS A 214 19.83 12.78 -4.31
N LYS A 215 19.56 11.58 -3.80
CA LYS A 215 19.23 10.40 -4.61
C LYS A 215 17.95 10.61 -5.44
N SER A 216 16.90 11.18 -4.85
CA SER A 216 15.67 11.51 -5.60
C SER A 216 15.88 12.63 -6.64
N SER A 217 16.79 13.58 -6.43
CA SER A 217 17.14 14.58 -7.46
C SER A 217 17.85 13.97 -8.68
N PHE A 218 18.55 12.85 -8.49
CA PHE A 218 19.15 12.06 -9.56
C PHE A 218 18.10 11.22 -10.30
N SER A 219 17.23 10.49 -9.59
CA SER A 219 16.21 9.65 -10.23
C SER A 219 15.20 10.46 -11.07
N ASN A 220 14.84 11.69 -10.67
CA ASN A 220 14.04 12.61 -11.52
C ASN A 220 14.67 12.89 -12.90
N LYS A 221 16.01 12.89 -13.00
CA LYS A 221 16.76 13.11 -14.25
C LYS A 221 16.88 11.84 -15.12
N VAL A 222 16.47 10.69 -14.57
CA VAL A 222 16.40 9.39 -15.23
C VAL A 222 14.94 9.03 -15.59
N GLN A 223 13.97 9.35 -14.73
CA GLN A 223 12.52 9.19 -14.96
C GLN A 223 12.07 9.88 -16.27
N SER A 224 12.62 11.08 -16.52
CA SER A 224 12.43 11.87 -17.75
C SER A 224 13.01 11.23 -19.02
N ARG A 225 13.72 10.09 -18.90
CA ARG A 225 14.13 9.20 -20.00
C ARG A 225 13.37 7.87 -19.98
N ILE A 226 13.12 7.30 -18.80
CA ILE A 226 12.43 6.01 -18.62
C ILE A 226 10.94 6.05 -18.97
N GLY A 227 10.30 7.24 -18.96
CA GLY A 227 8.94 7.44 -19.50
C GLY A 227 8.76 7.20 -21.01
N ARG A 228 9.70 6.51 -21.66
CA ARG A 228 9.64 5.99 -23.04
C ARG A 228 9.89 4.47 -23.11
N THR A 229 10.14 3.81 -21.99
CA THR A 229 10.59 2.41 -21.91
C THR A 229 9.96 1.66 -20.74
N SER A 230 8.65 1.43 -20.84
CA SER A 230 8.00 0.26 -20.24
C SER A 230 7.59 -0.70 -21.37
N THR A 231 7.76 -2.01 -21.14
CA THR A 231 7.22 -3.10 -22.00
C THR A 231 7.62 -3.13 -23.49
N SER A 232 8.92 -3.24 -23.80
CA SER A 232 9.38 -3.82 -25.08
C SER A 232 9.98 -5.22 -24.88
N SER A 233 9.08 -6.20 -24.72
CA SER A 233 9.26 -7.66 -24.82
C SER A 233 10.67 -8.28 -24.73
N MET A 234 10.83 -9.22 -23.80
CA MET A 234 11.78 -10.34 -23.98
C MET A 234 11.40 -11.15 -25.23
N ARG A 235 11.99 -10.79 -26.39
CA ARG A 235 11.95 -11.60 -27.62
C ARG A 235 13.37 -11.77 -28.14
N ALA A 236 13.97 -12.91 -27.80
CA ALA A 236 15.27 -13.28 -28.34
C ALA A 236 15.16 -13.66 -29.83
N ARG A 237 16.05 -13.08 -30.64
CA ARG A 237 16.60 -13.61 -31.92
C ARG A 237 15.65 -14.28 -32.93
N SER A 238 15.48 -13.64 -34.10
CA SER A 238 15.76 -14.32 -35.39
C SER A 238 15.77 -13.38 -36.60
N GLY A 239 16.88 -13.42 -37.38
CA GLY A 239 16.91 -13.20 -38.84
C GLY A 239 16.69 -11.79 -39.42
N GLY A 240 17.36 -11.48 -40.54
CA GLY A 240 16.94 -10.37 -41.43
C GLY A 240 18.01 -9.37 -41.90
N VAL A 241 19.15 -9.82 -42.44
CA VAL A 241 19.97 -8.97 -43.34
C VAL A 241 19.56 -9.30 -44.78
N GLY A 242 19.14 -8.30 -45.55
CA GLY A 242 18.61 -8.50 -46.90
C GLY A 242 18.86 -7.33 -47.85
N LYS A 243 19.90 -7.50 -48.67
CA LYS A 243 20.24 -6.75 -49.91
C LYS A 243 20.13 -5.23 -49.86
#